data_AF-A0A6L3NND3-F1
#
_entry.id   AF-A0A6L3NND3-F1
#
_cell.length_a   1.000
_cell.length_b   1.000
_cell.length_c   1.000
_cell.angle_alpha   90.00
_cell.angle_beta   90.00
_cell.angle_gamma   90.00
#
_symmetry.space_group_name_H-M   'P 1'
#
loop_
_entity.id
_entity.type
_entity.pdbx_description
1 polymer ?
#
loop_
_entity_poly.entity_id
_entity_poly.type
_entity_poly.pdbx_seq_one_letter_code
_entity_poly.pdbx_strand_id
1 'polypeptide(L)'
;MRDPKPRLTKTAAASSGTPASNPLYVSQREKAGAATFDRFNFQYDWALYEFLEQHKLNQVSIVFVEFHEDVVFSSSLDAADARFVFCQVKAGASANFNKKSLVKRIKQKPSVLGKMFTSVGDKKIAARVDKVRLVATGGFKLELAEKGFQLEEIPWDALHQETANEISAALAAELGTDCALEKLHFHKPQLPELQHRRAVIGLIADLISERVPNGGGDCQAIYHVLQDELRRKGVHTWDYSDWESLVRNKGLTGQRVDALFEQFASSATVDDLLSDFEYATAQLQYEPRERRKLRQSARTYVLNTLDGGSLAHLQVRAAVSRHLQADFPIRLTTDLLTSLVAASPDVVREHLVDETSLVAAYIIEYLRA
;
A
#
# COMPACT_ATOMS: atom_id res chain seq x y z
N MET A 1 29.88 61.33 -27.18
CA MET A 1 30.95 60.70 -26.38
C MET A 1 30.28 59.55 -25.66
N ARG A 2 30.21 58.32 -26.17
CA ARG A 2 31.26 57.26 -26.22
C ARG A 2 32.00 57.10 -24.89
N ASP A 3 31.37 56.36 -23.97
CA ASP A 3 32.09 55.72 -22.87
C ASP A 3 32.65 54.37 -23.34
N PRO A 4 33.96 54.10 -23.16
CA PRO A 4 34.58 52.85 -23.58
C PRO A 4 34.36 51.74 -22.54
N LYS A 5 34.00 50.55 -23.02
CA LYS A 5 33.94 49.30 -22.23
C LYS A 5 35.32 48.98 -21.63
N PRO A 6 35.39 48.56 -20.34
CA PRO A 6 36.62 48.04 -19.79
C PRO A 6 36.90 46.64 -20.35
N ARG A 7 38.13 46.48 -20.85
CA ARG A 7 38.71 45.26 -21.41
C ARG A 7 39.19 44.40 -20.25
N LEU A 8 38.42 43.38 -19.88
CA LEU A 8 38.88 42.37 -18.92
C LEU A 8 39.62 41.25 -19.66
N THR A 9 40.90 41.21 -19.36
CA THR A 9 41.94 40.26 -19.74
C THR A 9 41.57 38.81 -19.43
N LYS A 10 41.79 37.91 -20.39
CA LYS A 10 41.78 36.45 -20.18
C LYS A 10 42.95 36.07 -19.28
N THR A 11 42.68 35.78 -18.01
CA THR A 11 43.57 34.99 -17.17
C THR A 11 43.24 33.51 -17.38
N ALA A 12 44.21 32.75 -17.86
CA ALA A 12 44.15 31.30 -17.90
C ALA A 12 44.20 30.76 -16.46
N ALA A 13 43.18 30.00 -16.05
CA ALA A 13 43.24 29.18 -14.85
C ALA A 13 42.37 27.93 -15.03
N ALA A 14 43.00 26.79 -14.76
CA ALA A 14 42.47 25.46 -14.53
C ALA A 14 41.69 24.79 -15.68
N SER A 15 42.29 23.70 -16.18
CA SER A 15 41.60 22.59 -16.83
C SER A 15 40.54 22.00 -15.89
N SER A 16 39.35 22.60 -15.84
CA SER A 16 38.16 21.86 -15.44
C SER A 16 37.70 21.11 -16.70
N GLY A 17 37.89 19.79 -16.69
CA GLY A 17 37.33 18.93 -17.73
C GLY A 17 35.86 19.30 -17.90
N THR A 18 35.49 19.76 -19.10
CA THR A 18 34.10 20.08 -19.41
C THR A 18 33.30 18.83 -19.04
N PRO A 19 32.31 18.90 -18.13
CA PRO A 19 31.52 17.72 -17.80
C PRO A 19 30.99 17.20 -19.13
N ALA A 20 31.33 15.95 -19.45
CA ALA A 20 30.93 15.33 -20.71
C ALA A 20 29.44 15.59 -20.90
N SER A 21 29.08 16.32 -21.96
CA SER A 21 27.69 16.70 -22.18
C SER A 21 26.87 15.41 -22.26
N ASN A 22 25.76 15.35 -21.52
CA ASN A 22 24.89 14.18 -21.55
C ASN A 22 24.49 13.93 -23.01
N PRO A 23 24.92 12.81 -23.64
CA PRO A 23 24.64 12.55 -25.05
C PRO A 23 23.13 12.35 -25.32
N LEU A 24 22.33 12.22 -24.27
CA LEU A 24 20.87 12.11 -24.29
C LEU A 24 20.17 13.39 -23.79
N TYR A 25 20.83 14.56 -23.78
CA TYR A 25 20.21 15.83 -23.42
C TYR A 25 19.26 16.36 -24.51
N VAL A 26 18.19 15.60 -24.73
CA VAL A 26 17.06 15.91 -25.61
C VAL A 26 15.77 15.71 -24.82
N SER A 27 14.70 16.41 -25.19
CA SER A 27 13.41 16.28 -24.48
C SER A 27 12.89 14.85 -24.57
N GLN A 28 12.59 14.24 -23.43
CA GLN A 28 12.00 12.90 -23.36
C GLN A 28 10.62 12.91 -24.03
N ARG A 29 10.45 12.07 -25.05
CA ARG A 29 9.17 11.91 -25.77
C ARG A 29 8.12 11.15 -24.95
N GLU A 30 8.53 10.02 -24.35
CA GLU A 30 7.64 9.14 -23.60
C GLU A 30 7.56 9.55 -22.12
N LYS A 31 6.47 10.22 -21.75
CA LYS A 31 6.18 10.60 -20.35
C LYS A 31 4.90 9.99 -19.79
N ALA A 32 3.99 9.57 -20.68
CA ALA A 32 2.66 9.11 -20.30
C ALA A 32 2.69 7.82 -19.47
N GLY A 33 3.57 6.87 -19.80
CA GLY A 33 3.71 5.62 -19.05
C GLY A 33 4.18 5.85 -17.61
N ALA A 34 5.24 6.64 -17.43
CA ALA A 34 5.76 7.00 -16.10
C ALA A 34 4.71 7.74 -15.26
N ALA A 35 4.01 8.73 -15.84
CA ALA A 35 2.95 9.45 -15.14
C ALA A 35 1.77 8.55 -14.77
N THR A 36 1.43 7.57 -15.60
CA THR A 36 0.35 6.61 -15.32
C THR A 36 0.74 5.67 -14.19
N PHE A 37 1.97 5.14 -14.24
CA PHE A 37 2.52 4.28 -13.20
C PHE A 37 2.56 4.99 -11.84
N ASP A 38 2.99 6.24 -11.81
CA ASP A 38 3.03 7.07 -10.60
C ASP A 38 1.62 7.30 -10.01
N ARG A 39 0.62 7.60 -10.85
CA ARG A 39 -0.79 7.73 -10.41
C ARG A 39 -1.34 6.45 -9.79
N PHE A 40 -1.01 5.30 -10.36
CA PHE A 40 -1.40 4.02 -9.78
C PHE A 40 -0.70 3.80 -8.44
N ASN A 41 0.60 4.05 -8.33
CA ASN A 41 1.29 3.93 -7.03
C ASN A 41 0.68 4.86 -5.98
N PHE A 42 0.38 6.10 -6.34
CA PHE A 42 -0.28 7.05 -5.45
C PHE A 42 -1.63 6.51 -4.97
N GLN A 43 -2.45 5.96 -5.87
CA GLN A 43 -3.76 5.41 -5.50
C GLN A 43 -3.63 4.30 -4.45
N TYR A 44 -2.70 3.37 -4.62
CA TYR A 44 -2.47 2.29 -3.65
C TYR A 44 -1.89 2.80 -2.33
N ASP A 45 -0.97 3.76 -2.38
CA ASP A 45 -0.41 4.37 -1.17
C ASP A 45 -1.46 5.21 -0.43
N TRP A 46 -2.33 5.92 -1.15
CA TRP A 46 -3.46 6.64 -0.57
C TRP A 46 -4.49 5.70 0.06
N ALA A 47 -4.84 4.61 -0.62
CA ALA A 47 -5.75 3.60 -0.07
C ALA A 47 -5.23 3.06 1.27
N LEU A 48 -3.94 2.72 1.35
CA LEU A 48 -3.31 2.24 2.57
C LEU A 48 -3.24 3.34 3.64
N TYR A 49 -2.80 4.54 3.28
CA TYR A 49 -2.70 5.68 4.20
C TYR A 49 -4.05 5.98 4.85
N GLU A 50 -5.08 6.19 4.04
CA GLU A 50 -6.42 6.51 4.49
C GLU A 50 -7.00 5.36 5.32
N PHE A 51 -6.77 4.11 4.89
CA PHE A 51 -7.20 2.94 5.66
C PHE A 51 -6.61 2.94 7.07
N LEU A 52 -5.31 3.19 7.22
CA LEU A 52 -4.63 3.20 8.51
C LEU A 52 -5.13 4.33 9.42
N GLU A 53 -5.28 5.54 8.90
CA GLU A 53 -5.85 6.69 9.62
C GLU A 53 -7.27 6.40 10.14
N GLN A 54 -8.14 5.93 9.24
CA GLN A 54 -9.54 5.65 9.58
C GLN A 54 -9.66 4.41 10.50
N HIS A 55 -8.77 3.43 10.34
CA HIS A 55 -8.75 2.22 11.16
C HIS A 55 -8.34 2.54 12.60
N LYS A 56 -7.36 3.43 12.79
CA LYS A 56 -7.01 3.97 14.12
C LYS A 56 -8.22 4.59 14.84
N LEU A 57 -9.17 5.16 14.09
CA LEU A 57 -10.40 5.77 14.62
C LEU A 57 -11.58 4.78 14.73
N ASN A 58 -11.37 3.49 14.44
CA ASN A 58 -12.42 2.46 14.37
C ASN A 58 -13.55 2.79 13.36
N GLN A 59 -13.23 3.54 12.30
CA GLN A 59 -14.20 3.97 11.29
C GLN A 59 -14.24 3.02 10.08
N VAL A 60 -13.18 2.23 9.89
CA VAL A 60 -13.06 1.26 8.79
C VAL A 60 -12.50 -0.07 9.31
N SER A 61 -13.04 -1.15 8.76
CA SER A 61 -12.61 -2.51 9.03
C SER A 61 -11.92 -3.16 7.82
N ILE A 62 -12.26 -2.74 6.60
CA ILE A 62 -11.74 -3.32 5.36
C ILE A 62 -11.49 -2.25 4.31
N VAL A 63 -10.41 -2.38 3.54
CA VAL A 63 -10.19 -1.65 2.30
C VAL A 63 -10.12 -2.62 1.11
N PHE A 64 -10.79 -2.23 0.02
CA PHE A 64 -10.73 -2.88 -1.29
C PHE A 64 -10.12 -1.90 -2.29
N VAL A 65 -9.25 -2.37 -3.17
CA VAL A 65 -8.63 -1.57 -4.23
C VAL A 65 -8.93 -2.23 -5.58
N GLU A 66 -9.23 -1.42 -6.59
CA GLU A 66 -9.73 -1.89 -7.90
C GLU A 66 -10.95 -2.82 -7.75
N PHE A 67 -12.01 -2.31 -7.11
CA PHE A 67 -13.26 -3.04 -6.89
C PHE A 67 -14.46 -2.10 -6.84
N HIS A 68 -15.34 -2.18 -7.86
CA HIS A 68 -16.41 -1.22 -8.21
C HIS A 68 -15.95 0.22 -8.48
N GLU A 69 -15.07 0.76 -7.65
CA GLU A 69 -14.35 2.02 -7.83
C GLU A 69 -12.85 1.80 -7.57
N ASP A 70 -12.05 2.87 -7.70
CA ASP A 70 -10.60 2.80 -7.49
C ASP A 70 -10.27 2.27 -6.08
N VAL A 71 -11.02 2.71 -5.06
CA VAL A 71 -10.91 2.28 -3.67
C VAL A 71 -12.30 2.24 -3.02
N VAL A 72 -12.60 1.20 -2.24
CA VAL A 72 -13.82 1.10 -1.44
C VAL A 72 -13.45 0.73 -0.01
N PHE A 73 -13.98 1.47 0.95
CA PHE A 73 -13.83 1.17 2.38
C PHE A 73 -15.11 0.55 2.92
N SER A 74 -14.98 -0.41 3.85
CA SER A 74 -16.10 -0.99 4.57
C SER A 74 -15.95 -0.82 6.07
N SER A 75 -17.03 -0.40 6.73
CA SER A 75 -17.06 -0.18 8.18
C SER A 75 -17.01 -1.46 9.02
N SER A 76 -17.41 -2.61 8.46
CA SER A 76 -17.59 -3.85 9.22
C SER A 76 -17.07 -5.09 8.47
N LEU A 77 -16.63 -6.09 9.23
CA LEU A 77 -16.38 -7.45 8.75
C LEU A 77 -17.68 -8.26 8.63
N ASP A 78 -18.76 -7.87 9.32
CA ASP A 78 -20.08 -8.48 9.18
C ASP A 78 -20.83 -7.89 7.98
N ALA A 79 -21.25 -8.76 7.07
CA ALA A 79 -22.03 -8.40 5.89
C ALA A 79 -23.34 -7.68 6.22
N ALA A 80 -23.97 -7.99 7.36
CA ALA A 80 -25.23 -7.37 7.77
C ALA A 80 -25.04 -5.87 8.09
N ASP A 81 -23.94 -5.53 8.76
CA ASP A 81 -23.65 -4.18 9.25
C ASP A 81 -22.73 -3.37 8.33
N ALA A 82 -22.16 -4.00 7.30
CA ALA A 82 -21.25 -3.35 6.36
C ALA A 82 -21.89 -2.14 5.68
N ARG A 83 -21.27 -0.97 5.92
CA ARG A 83 -21.48 0.29 5.21
C ARG A 83 -20.25 0.62 4.37
N PHE A 84 -20.44 1.41 3.33
CA PHE A 84 -19.42 1.62 2.31
C PHE A 84 -19.13 3.09 2.00
N VAL A 85 -17.85 3.38 1.80
CA VAL A 85 -17.37 4.64 1.22
C VAL A 85 -16.70 4.33 -0.11
N PHE A 86 -17.29 4.80 -1.20
CA PHE A 86 -16.80 4.58 -2.56
C PHE A 86 -15.91 5.75 -2.97
N CYS A 87 -14.66 5.48 -3.33
CA CYS A 87 -13.67 6.50 -3.63
C CYS A 87 -13.15 6.39 -5.06
N GLN A 88 -13.28 7.49 -5.81
CA GLN A 88 -12.60 7.65 -7.10
C GLN A 88 -11.39 8.57 -6.89
N VAL A 89 -10.19 8.08 -7.21
CA VAL A 89 -8.92 8.78 -6.97
C VAL A 89 -8.42 9.43 -8.26
N LYS A 90 -7.96 10.67 -8.13
CA LYS A 90 -7.39 11.48 -9.22
C LYS A 90 -6.09 12.12 -8.73
N ALA A 91 -4.98 11.49 -9.07
CA ALA A 91 -3.65 11.96 -8.71
C ALA A 91 -2.98 12.75 -9.85
N GLY A 92 -2.16 13.73 -9.48
CA GLY A 92 -1.35 14.53 -10.39
C GLY A 92 -1.74 16.02 -10.42
N ALA A 93 -0.82 16.88 -10.82
CA ALA A 93 -1.04 18.33 -10.98
C ALA A 93 -2.27 18.74 -11.81
N SER A 94 -2.76 17.89 -12.72
CA SER A 94 -3.98 18.12 -13.51
C SER A 94 -5.28 17.81 -12.76
N ALA A 95 -5.22 17.23 -11.56
CA ALA A 95 -6.36 16.87 -10.73
C ALA A 95 -6.87 18.06 -9.91
N ASN A 96 -7.05 19.22 -10.55
CA ASN A 96 -7.67 20.39 -9.94
C ASN A 96 -9.05 20.58 -10.58
N PHE A 97 -10.11 20.35 -9.80
CA PHE A 97 -11.48 20.32 -10.32
C PHE A 97 -12.23 21.62 -10.03
N ASN A 98 -13.05 22.06 -10.98
CA ASN A 98 -14.03 23.12 -10.81
C ASN A 98 -15.41 22.58 -11.22
N LYS A 99 -16.48 23.35 -10.97
CA LYS A 99 -17.86 22.94 -11.28
C LYS A 99 -18.03 22.44 -12.72
N LYS A 100 -17.40 23.09 -13.70
CA LYS A 100 -17.46 22.69 -15.12
C LYS A 100 -16.70 21.39 -15.40
N SER A 101 -15.53 21.16 -14.81
CA SER A 101 -14.73 19.96 -15.09
C SER A 101 -15.31 18.70 -14.44
N LEU A 102 -16.02 18.83 -13.33
CA LEU A 102 -16.69 17.72 -12.64
C LEU A 102 -17.79 17.06 -13.48
N VAL A 103 -18.57 17.87 -14.19
CA VAL A 103 -19.71 17.44 -15.02
C VAL A 103 -19.38 17.42 -16.52
N LYS A 104 -18.11 17.61 -16.89
CA LYS A 104 -17.69 17.66 -18.29
C LYS A 104 -17.77 16.28 -18.94
N ARG A 105 -18.56 16.18 -20.00
CA ARG A 105 -18.62 15.01 -20.89
C ARG A 105 -17.66 15.18 -22.06
N ILE A 106 -16.88 14.16 -22.37
CA ILE A 106 -15.93 14.15 -23.50
C ILE A 106 -16.30 12.99 -24.43
N LYS A 107 -16.58 13.28 -25.70
CA LYS A 107 -16.96 12.27 -26.71
C LYS A 107 -18.11 11.36 -26.22
N GLN A 108 -19.17 11.95 -25.68
CA GLN A 108 -20.34 11.27 -25.11
C GLN A 108 -20.08 10.37 -23.89
N LYS A 109 -18.83 10.23 -23.43
CA LYS A 109 -18.51 9.49 -22.20
C LYS A 109 -19.13 10.19 -20.98
N PRO A 110 -19.48 9.41 -19.93
CA PRO A 110 -19.93 9.98 -18.67
C PRO A 110 -18.94 11.00 -18.12
N SER A 111 -19.47 11.99 -17.40
CA SER A 111 -18.65 12.91 -16.62
C SER A 111 -17.96 12.17 -15.46
N VAL A 112 -17.03 12.82 -14.76
CA VAL A 112 -16.36 12.20 -13.60
C VAL A 112 -17.39 11.85 -12.54
N LEU A 113 -18.26 12.79 -12.20
CA LEU A 113 -19.35 12.55 -11.25
C LEU A 113 -20.38 11.57 -11.81
N GLY A 114 -20.70 11.66 -13.10
CA GLY A 114 -21.63 10.74 -13.75
C GLY A 114 -21.18 9.27 -13.65
N LYS A 115 -19.88 9.02 -13.85
CA LYS A 115 -19.28 7.68 -13.68
C LYS A 115 -19.45 7.17 -12.24
N MET A 116 -19.10 8.00 -11.25
CA MET A 116 -19.16 7.61 -9.83
C MET A 116 -20.59 7.25 -9.40
N PHE A 117 -21.58 8.06 -9.80
CA PHE A 117 -22.98 7.80 -9.47
C PHE A 117 -23.59 6.62 -10.24
N THR A 118 -23.05 6.28 -11.40
CA THR A 118 -23.44 5.05 -12.11
C THR A 118 -23.04 3.82 -11.31
N SER A 119 -21.85 3.80 -10.71
CA SER A 119 -21.34 2.66 -9.94
C SER A 119 -22.14 2.39 -8.66
N VAL A 120 -22.67 3.44 -8.01
CA VAL A 120 -23.48 3.31 -6.79
C VAL A 120 -25.00 3.30 -7.04
N GLY A 121 -25.42 3.41 -8.30
CA GLY A 121 -26.84 3.46 -8.69
C GLY A 121 -27.59 2.12 -8.56
N ASP A 122 -26.89 1.01 -8.32
CA ASP A 122 -27.55 -0.27 -8.03
C ASP A 122 -28.26 -0.19 -6.67
N LYS A 123 -29.59 -0.37 -6.68
CA LYS A 123 -30.44 -0.33 -5.49
C LYS A 123 -30.01 -1.30 -4.39
N LYS A 124 -29.34 -2.40 -4.73
CA LYS A 124 -28.81 -3.38 -3.76
C LYS A 124 -27.67 -2.80 -2.92
N ILE A 125 -26.88 -1.89 -3.51
CA ILE A 125 -25.69 -1.31 -2.89
C ILE A 125 -26.02 0.06 -2.31
N ALA A 126 -26.84 0.87 -3.00
CA ALA A 126 -27.14 2.26 -2.67
C ALA A 126 -27.58 2.49 -1.21
N ALA A 127 -28.34 1.57 -0.63
CA ALA A 127 -28.80 1.65 0.75
C ALA A 127 -27.67 1.53 1.79
N ARG A 128 -26.54 0.91 1.42
CA ARG A 128 -25.35 0.68 2.26
C ARG A 128 -24.21 1.66 1.98
N VAL A 129 -24.36 2.54 1.00
CA VAL A 129 -23.37 3.60 0.70
C VAL A 129 -23.58 4.76 1.67
N ASP A 130 -22.57 5.08 2.45
CA ASP A 130 -22.56 6.26 3.31
C ASP A 130 -22.01 7.47 2.57
N LYS A 131 -20.95 7.27 1.76
CA LYS A 131 -20.29 8.34 1.02
C LYS A 131 -19.83 7.90 -0.37
N VAL A 132 -19.87 8.84 -1.31
CA VAL A 132 -19.27 8.80 -2.64
C VAL A 132 -18.23 9.91 -2.69
N ARG A 133 -16.95 9.56 -2.64
CA ARG A 133 -15.84 10.49 -2.43
C ARG A 133 -15.01 10.64 -3.70
N LEU A 134 -14.91 11.85 -4.23
CA LEU A 134 -13.93 12.20 -5.25
C LEU A 134 -12.67 12.70 -4.56
N VAL A 135 -11.56 11.99 -4.75
CA VAL A 135 -10.27 12.31 -4.14
C VAL A 135 -9.35 12.93 -5.19
N ALA A 136 -8.84 14.13 -4.93
CA ALA A 136 -8.01 14.84 -5.91
C ALA A 136 -6.82 15.57 -5.26
N THR A 137 -5.59 15.22 -5.66
CA THR A 137 -4.36 15.84 -5.10
C THR A 137 -4.27 17.33 -5.41
N GLY A 138 -4.75 17.75 -6.59
CA GLY A 138 -4.82 19.15 -6.99
C GLY A 138 -5.96 19.95 -6.35
N GLY A 139 -6.83 19.29 -5.57
CA GLY A 139 -7.94 19.90 -4.83
C GLY A 139 -9.10 20.39 -5.71
N PHE A 140 -9.94 21.23 -5.10
CA PHE A 140 -11.21 21.67 -5.66
C PHE A 140 -11.35 23.19 -5.62
N LYS A 141 -11.71 23.78 -6.75
CA LYS A 141 -12.12 25.19 -6.91
C LYS A 141 -13.64 25.24 -6.93
N LEU A 142 -14.22 25.00 -5.76
CA LEU A 142 -15.66 25.04 -5.53
C LEU A 142 -15.97 26.15 -4.54
N GLU A 143 -17.03 26.90 -4.82
CA GLU A 143 -17.51 27.93 -3.91
C GLU A 143 -18.28 27.27 -2.78
N LEU A 144 -17.91 27.59 -1.55
CA LEU A 144 -18.60 27.14 -0.35
C LEU A 144 -19.70 28.14 0.02
N ALA A 145 -20.75 27.65 0.69
CA ALA A 145 -21.83 28.49 1.20
C ALA A 145 -21.29 29.55 2.18
N GLU A 146 -20.37 29.13 3.05
CA GLU A 146 -19.69 30.03 3.99
C GLU A 146 -18.32 30.46 3.44
N LYS A 147 -18.08 31.77 3.39
CA LYS A 147 -16.83 32.34 2.88
C LYS A 147 -15.71 32.24 3.91
N GLY A 148 -14.48 32.02 3.44
CA GLY A 148 -13.28 32.01 4.27
C GLY A 148 -12.93 30.65 4.89
N PHE A 149 -13.79 29.65 4.72
CA PHE A 149 -13.52 28.29 5.18
C PHE A 149 -12.66 27.52 4.18
N GLN A 150 -11.76 26.69 4.71
CA GLN A 150 -11.03 25.68 3.96
C GLN A 150 -11.31 24.34 4.62
N LEU A 151 -12.04 23.47 3.91
CA LEU A 151 -12.40 22.15 4.38
C LEU A 151 -11.49 21.11 3.73
N GLU A 152 -11.05 20.13 4.50
CA GLU A 152 -10.28 18.99 4.00
C GLU A 152 -11.16 18.04 3.16
N GLU A 153 -12.38 17.81 3.66
CA GLU A 153 -13.46 17.16 2.94
C GLU A 153 -14.62 18.16 2.81
N ILE A 154 -15.01 18.48 1.57
CA ILE A 154 -16.14 19.34 1.26
C ILE A 154 -17.36 18.41 1.06
N PRO A 155 -18.30 18.32 2.01
CA PRO A 155 -19.56 17.63 1.79
C PRO A 155 -20.42 18.41 0.79
N TRP A 156 -21.35 17.72 0.14
CA TRP A 156 -22.30 18.34 -0.80
C TRP A 156 -23.00 19.58 -0.22
N ASP A 157 -23.48 19.48 1.01
CA ASP A 157 -24.25 20.53 1.68
C ASP A 157 -23.43 21.77 2.04
N ALA A 158 -22.09 21.70 1.95
CA ALA A 158 -21.22 22.86 2.16
C ALA A 158 -21.04 23.71 0.89
N LEU A 159 -21.51 23.25 -0.28
CA LEU A 159 -21.41 24.00 -1.53
C LEU A 159 -22.33 25.22 -1.54
N HIS A 160 -21.87 26.28 -2.18
CA HIS A 160 -22.74 27.42 -2.50
C HIS A 160 -23.88 26.96 -3.41
N GLN A 161 -25.10 27.45 -3.16
CA GLN A 161 -26.33 27.01 -3.83
C GLN A 161 -26.24 27.07 -5.36
N GLU A 162 -25.59 28.09 -5.92
CA GLU A 162 -25.39 28.21 -7.37
C GLU A 162 -24.53 27.06 -7.93
N THR A 163 -23.43 26.73 -7.23
CA THR A 163 -22.54 25.63 -7.63
C THR A 163 -23.25 24.28 -7.51
N ALA A 164 -23.99 24.06 -6.42
CA ALA A 164 -24.80 22.86 -6.22
C ALA A 164 -25.86 22.70 -7.33
N ASN A 165 -26.61 23.76 -7.64
CA ASN A 165 -27.66 23.75 -8.67
C ASN A 165 -27.11 23.42 -10.06
N GLU A 166 -25.97 23.99 -10.44
CA GLU A 166 -25.34 23.69 -11.74
C GLU A 166 -24.92 22.22 -11.85
N ILE A 167 -24.28 21.68 -10.80
CA ILE A 167 -23.84 20.28 -10.79
C ILE A 167 -25.06 19.35 -10.80
N SER A 168 -26.07 19.62 -9.98
CA SER A 168 -27.32 18.85 -9.94
C SER A 168 -28.05 18.84 -11.28
N ALA A 169 -28.18 19.99 -11.94
CA ALA A 169 -28.86 20.07 -13.23
C ALA A 169 -28.10 19.30 -14.32
N ALA A 170 -26.77 19.38 -14.33
CA ALA A 170 -25.95 18.64 -15.27
C ALA A 170 -26.01 17.13 -15.05
N LEU A 171 -25.97 16.68 -13.79
CA LEU A 171 -26.12 15.27 -13.45
C LEU A 171 -27.54 14.75 -13.72
N ALA A 172 -28.56 15.56 -13.46
CA ALA A 172 -29.95 15.20 -13.78
C ALA A 172 -30.15 15.01 -15.29
N ALA A 173 -29.52 15.85 -16.11
CA ALA A 173 -29.52 15.68 -17.56
C ALA A 173 -28.71 14.47 -18.05
N GLU A 174 -27.75 14.00 -17.25
CA GLU A 174 -26.89 12.86 -17.59
C GLU A 174 -27.45 11.51 -17.13
N LEU A 175 -27.94 11.44 -15.89
CA LEU A 175 -28.32 10.20 -15.19
C LEU A 175 -29.80 10.16 -14.76
N GLY A 176 -30.52 11.28 -14.82
CA GLY A 176 -31.85 11.44 -14.21
C GLY A 176 -31.81 12.04 -12.80
N THR A 177 -32.98 12.29 -12.22
CA THR A 177 -33.11 13.08 -10.98
C THR A 177 -32.94 12.29 -9.67
N ASP A 178 -32.73 10.97 -9.73
CA ASP A 178 -32.71 10.07 -8.57
C ASP A 178 -31.29 9.86 -8.00
N CYS A 179 -30.40 10.85 -8.16
CA CYS A 179 -29.04 10.77 -7.63
C CYS A 179 -29.00 11.24 -6.17
N ALA A 180 -28.49 10.39 -5.28
CA ALA A 180 -28.23 10.70 -3.87
C ALA A 180 -27.03 11.66 -3.70
N LEU A 181 -27.15 12.88 -4.21
CA LEU A 181 -26.08 13.89 -4.24
C LEU A 181 -25.62 14.31 -2.85
N GLU A 182 -26.47 14.18 -1.83
CA GLU A 182 -26.12 14.41 -0.43
C GLU A 182 -24.99 13.50 0.07
N LYS A 183 -24.76 12.35 -0.59
CA LYS A 183 -23.66 11.44 -0.30
C LYS A 183 -22.34 11.85 -0.99
N LEU A 184 -22.33 12.90 -1.80
CA LEU A 184 -21.13 13.33 -2.53
C LEU A 184 -20.19 14.12 -1.61
N HIS A 185 -18.92 13.71 -1.61
CA HIS A 185 -17.86 14.41 -0.91
C HIS A 185 -16.68 14.67 -1.84
N PHE A 186 -16.08 15.85 -1.71
CA PHE A 186 -14.84 16.21 -2.40
C PHE A 186 -13.71 16.26 -1.38
N HIS A 187 -12.73 15.37 -1.51
CA HIS A 187 -11.68 15.20 -0.52
C HIS A 187 -10.31 15.51 -1.12
N LYS A 188 -9.60 16.46 -0.52
CA LYS A 188 -8.19 16.67 -0.83
C LYS A 188 -7.38 15.80 0.13
N PRO A 189 -6.62 14.81 -0.37
CA PRO A 189 -5.90 13.89 0.49
C PRO A 189 -4.82 14.61 1.30
N GLN A 190 -4.62 14.18 2.56
CA GLN A 190 -3.48 14.62 3.38
C GLN A 190 -2.15 14.05 2.86
N LEU A 191 -2.20 12.85 2.25
CA LEU A 191 -1.03 12.19 1.68
C LEU A 191 -0.41 13.09 0.58
N PRO A 192 0.87 13.47 0.71
CA PRO A 192 1.51 14.35 -0.27
C PRO A 192 1.68 13.65 -1.63
N GLU A 193 1.46 14.37 -2.73
CA GLU A 193 1.62 13.84 -4.09
C GLU A 193 3.06 13.37 -4.37
N LEU A 194 4.06 14.04 -3.79
CA LEU A 194 5.45 13.65 -3.89
C LEU A 194 5.88 12.92 -2.63
N GLN A 195 6.71 11.87 -2.78
CA GLN A 195 7.20 11.07 -1.67
C GLN A 195 6.08 10.43 -0.82
N HIS A 196 4.90 10.19 -1.42
CA HIS A 196 3.75 9.54 -0.77
C HIS A 196 4.16 8.28 0.01
N ARG A 197 4.97 7.39 -0.59
CA ARG A 197 5.52 6.20 0.08
C ARG A 197 6.19 6.51 1.43
N ARG A 198 6.97 7.59 1.51
CA ARG A 198 7.66 7.97 2.74
C ARG A 198 6.67 8.42 3.82
N ALA A 199 5.59 9.10 3.43
CA ALA A 199 4.54 9.50 4.35
C ALA A 199 3.78 8.28 4.90
N VAL A 200 3.47 7.28 4.06
CA VAL A 200 2.85 6.03 4.54
C VAL A 200 3.77 5.29 5.53
N ILE A 201 5.06 5.18 5.22
CA ILE A 201 6.05 4.58 6.14
C ILE A 201 6.14 5.36 7.46
N GLY A 202 6.06 6.69 7.40
CA GLY A 202 6.02 7.55 8.59
C GLY A 202 4.79 7.27 9.45
N LEU A 203 3.61 7.19 8.85
CA LEU A 203 2.37 6.84 9.56
C LEU A 203 2.46 5.47 10.21
N ILE A 204 3.02 4.47 9.52
CA ILE A 204 3.25 3.13 10.11
C ILE A 204 4.17 3.23 11.33
N ALA A 205 5.25 4.02 11.26
CA ALA A 205 6.17 4.21 12.37
C ALA A 205 5.49 4.88 13.58
N ASP A 206 4.63 5.87 13.34
CA ASP A 206 3.86 6.55 14.37
C ASP A 206 2.87 5.56 15.04
N LEU A 207 2.14 4.77 14.25
CA LEU A 207 1.19 3.77 14.77
C LEU A 207 1.86 2.67 15.59
N ILE A 208 3.05 2.22 15.18
CA ILE A 208 3.82 1.24 15.97
C ILE A 208 4.29 1.86 17.28
N SER A 209 4.82 3.08 17.23
CA SER A 209 5.33 3.78 18.40
C SER A 209 4.23 4.06 19.44
N GLU A 210 3.00 4.31 18.98
CA GLU A 210 1.83 4.45 19.86
C GLU A 210 1.45 3.15 20.57
N ARG A 211 1.63 2.00 19.92
CA ARG A 211 1.29 0.68 20.49
C ARG A 211 2.39 0.09 21.36
N VAL A 212 3.64 0.25 20.96
CA VAL A 212 4.81 -0.25 21.69
C VAL A 212 5.81 0.90 21.86
N PRO A 213 5.64 1.71 22.91
CA PRO A 213 6.57 2.79 23.22
C PRO A 213 7.99 2.24 23.41
N ASN A 214 8.94 2.75 22.63
CA ASN A 214 10.34 2.28 22.54
C ASN A 214 10.58 0.92 21.86
N GLY A 215 9.56 0.32 21.26
CA GLY A 215 9.71 -0.84 20.38
C GLY A 215 10.29 -0.41 19.04
N GLY A 216 11.37 -1.07 18.60
CA GLY A 216 11.78 -1.00 17.20
C GLY A 216 10.81 -1.78 16.31
N GLY A 217 10.59 -1.33 15.08
CA GLY A 217 9.80 -2.05 14.09
C GLY A 217 10.30 -1.76 12.68
N ASP A 218 10.40 -2.79 11.84
CA ASP A 218 10.80 -2.64 10.44
C ASP A 218 9.63 -2.08 9.62
N CYS A 219 9.40 -0.76 9.75
CA CYS A 219 8.29 -0.04 9.13
C CYS A 219 8.31 -0.17 7.59
N GLN A 220 9.51 -0.34 7.01
CA GLN A 220 9.64 -0.59 5.58
C GLN A 220 9.13 -1.98 5.22
N ALA A 221 9.50 -3.02 5.98
CA ALA A 221 8.99 -4.36 5.76
C ALA A 221 7.47 -4.43 5.87
N ILE A 222 6.88 -3.79 6.89
CA ILE A 222 5.41 -3.75 7.06
C ILE A 222 4.75 -3.04 5.88
N TYR A 223 5.26 -1.88 5.47
CA TYR A 223 4.78 -1.17 4.29
C TYR A 223 4.81 -2.07 3.05
N HIS A 224 5.91 -2.78 2.82
CA HIS A 224 6.07 -3.67 1.68
C HIS A 224 5.06 -4.81 1.70
N VAL A 225 4.91 -5.49 2.84
CA VAL A 225 3.93 -6.58 2.98
C VAL A 225 2.50 -6.09 2.71
N LEU A 226 2.10 -4.96 3.30
CA LEU A 226 0.75 -4.40 3.11
C LEU A 226 0.52 -3.93 1.66
N GLN A 227 1.50 -3.26 1.05
CA GLN A 227 1.40 -2.81 -0.35
C GLN A 227 1.35 -3.98 -1.33
N ASP A 228 2.22 -4.98 -1.16
CA ASP A 228 2.25 -6.15 -2.04
C ASP A 228 0.95 -6.94 -1.91
N GLU A 229 0.39 -7.05 -0.70
CA GLU A 229 -0.91 -7.65 -0.47
C GLU A 229 -2.04 -6.89 -1.18
N LEU A 230 -2.10 -5.55 -1.04
CA LEU A 230 -3.07 -4.72 -1.77
C LEU A 230 -2.94 -4.87 -3.28
N ARG A 231 -1.72 -4.84 -3.83
CA ARG A 231 -1.45 -4.99 -5.27
C ARG A 231 -1.88 -6.36 -5.79
N ARG A 232 -1.51 -7.43 -5.07
CA ARG A 232 -1.93 -8.80 -5.40
C ARG A 232 -3.45 -8.94 -5.39
N LYS A 233 -4.13 -8.34 -4.42
CA LYS A 233 -5.60 -8.35 -4.35
C LYS A 233 -6.24 -7.50 -5.46
N GLY A 234 -5.66 -6.34 -5.75
CA GLY A 234 -6.15 -5.39 -6.76
C GLY A 234 -6.20 -5.96 -8.17
N VAL A 235 -5.24 -6.82 -8.55
CA VAL A 235 -5.22 -7.41 -9.91
C VAL A 235 -6.25 -8.52 -10.15
N HIS A 236 -6.89 -9.06 -9.11
CA HIS A 236 -7.92 -10.09 -9.30
C HIS A 236 -9.19 -9.49 -9.95
N THR A 237 -9.74 -10.14 -10.97
CA THR A 237 -10.96 -9.65 -11.67
C THR A 237 -12.18 -10.52 -11.41
N TRP A 238 -12.08 -11.50 -10.50
CA TRP A 238 -13.18 -12.39 -10.17
C TRP A 238 -14.22 -11.70 -9.29
N ASP A 239 -15.48 -12.01 -9.57
CA ASP A 239 -16.62 -11.68 -8.72
C ASP A 239 -16.83 -12.78 -7.67
N TYR A 240 -17.31 -12.39 -6.48
CA TYR A 240 -17.53 -13.30 -5.36
C TYR A 240 -19.00 -13.25 -4.93
N SER A 241 -19.65 -14.40 -4.83
CA SER A 241 -21.05 -14.51 -4.41
C SER A 241 -21.25 -14.38 -2.90
N ASP A 242 -20.23 -14.72 -2.10
CA ASP A 242 -20.26 -14.64 -0.65
C ASP A 242 -19.27 -13.59 -0.13
N TRP A 243 -19.68 -12.91 0.94
CA TRP A 243 -18.91 -11.82 1.55
C TRP A 243 -17.55 -12.27 2.07
N GLU A 244 -17.48 -13.42 2.72
CA GLU A 244 -16.23 -13.93 3.29
C GLU A 244 -15.17 -14.16 2.19
N SER A 245 -15.58 -14.74 1.06
CA SER A 245 -14.69 -14.93 -0.10
C SER A 245 -14.28 -13.60 -0.73
N LEU A 246 -15.17 -12.61 -0.81
CA LEU A 246 -14.80 -11.26 -1.25
C LEU A 246 -13.72 -10.67 -0.32
N VAL A 247 -13.97 -10.65 1.00
CA VAL A 247 -13.02 -10.11 1.99
C VAL A 247 -11.69 -10.83 1.93
N ARG A 248 -11.70 -12.16 1.90
CA ARG A 248 -10.48 -12.99 1.85
C ARG A 248 -9.63 -12.69 0.61
N ASN A 249 -10.26 -12.57 -0.57
CA ASN A 249 -9.52 -12.48 -1.83
C ASN A 249 -9.27 -11.04 -2.31
N LYS A 250 -10.07 -10.07 -1.86
CA LYS A 250 -10.00 -8.67 -2.32
C LYS A 250 -9.77 -7.65 -1.20
N GLY A 251 -10.14 -7.97 0.04
CA GLY A 251 -10.04 -7.05 1.18
C GLY A 251 -8.71 -7.14 1.90
N LEU A 252 -8.15 -6.00 2.30
CA LEU A 252 -7.20 -5.90 3.40
C LEU A 252 -7.97 -5.48 4.66
N THR A 253 -7.81 -6.23 5.75
CA THR A 253 -8.59 -6.05 6.99
C THR A 253 -7.79 -5.37 8.10
N GLY A 254 -8.49 -4.73 9.04
CA GLY A 254 -7.86 -4.10 10.20
C GLY A 254 -7.13 -5.12 11.07
N GLN A 255 -7.78 -6.27 11.31
CA GLN A 255 -7.17 -7.43 11.99
C GLN A 255 -5.84 -7.86 11.36
N ARG A 256 -5.71 -7.78 10.04
CA ARG A 256 -4.46 -8.11 9.34
C ARG A 256 -3.36 -7.08 9.61
N VAL A 257 -3.72 -5.80 9.65
CA VAL A 257 -2.79 -4.72 10.03
C VAL A 257 -2.36 -4.88 11.48
N ASP A 258 -3.31 -5.12 12.39
CA ASP A 258 -3.05 -5.31 13.81
C ASP A 258 -2.07 -6.46 14.05
N ALA A 259 -2.32 -7.61 13.44
CA ALA A 259 -1.44 -8.77 13.53
C ALA A 259 -0.02 -8.47 13.02
N LEU A 260 0.11 -7.72 11.92
CA LEU A 260 1.42 -7.31 11.42
C LEU A 260 2.11 -6.33 12.37
N PHE A 261 1.37 -5.37 12.95
CA PHE A 261 1.97 -4.45 13.90
C PHE A 261 2.42 -5.16 15.16
N GLU A 262 1.61 -6.06 15.73
CA GLU A 262 2.00 -6.88 16.89
C GLU A 262 3.24 -7.73 16.60
N GLN A 263 3.28 -8.36 15.42
CA GLN A 263 4.40 -9.17 14.98
C GLN A 263 5.70 -8.36 14.90
N PHE A 264 5.68 -7.19 14.26
CA PHE A 264 6.89 -6.38 14.05
C PHE A 264 7.24 -5.47 15.23
N ALA A 265 6.28 -5.13 16.08
CA ALA A 265 6.51 -4.41 17.31
C ALA A 265 6.98 -5.33 18.45
N SER A 266 6.88 -6.66 18.27
CA SER A 266 7.63 -7.62 19.08
C SER A 266 9.13 -7.54 18.76
N SER A 267 9.76 -6.45 19.19
CA SER A 267 11.21 -6.21 19.13
C SER A 267 12.03 -7.20 19.99
N ALA A 268 11.41 -8.28 20.46
CA ALA A 268 11.96 -9.28 21.37
C ALA A 268 11.75 -10.72 20.86
N THR A 269 11.39 -10.94 19.58
CA THR A 269 11.33 -12.32 19.04
C THR A 269 12.08 -12.49 17.74
N VAL A 270 11.97 -11.56 16.76
CA VAL A 270 12.71 -11.72 15.50
C VAL A 270 14.20 -11.46 15.68
N ASP A 271 14.57 -10.35 16.34
CA ASP A 271 15.98 -10.04 16.58
C ASP A 271 16.60 -11.00 17.62
N ASP A 272 15.83 -11.44 18.61
CA ASP A 272 16.25 -12.48 19.58
C ASP A 272 16.42 -13.84 18.89
N LEU A 273 15.48 -14.28 18.07
CA LEU A 273 15.59 -15.51 17.29
C LEU A 273 16.73 -15.43 16.25
N LEU A 274 16.98 -14.25 15.68
CA LEU A 274 18.13 -14.03 14.78
C LEU A 274 19.46 -14.00 15.55
N SER A 275 19.46 -13.58 16.81
CA SER A 275 20.62 -13.67 17.70
C SER A 275 20.90 -15.14 18.06
N ASP A 276 19.86 -15.91 18.41
CA ASP A 276 19.96 -17.35 18.65
C ASP A 276 20.38 -18.11 17.39
N PHE A 277 19.91 -17.68 16.22
CA PHE A 277 20.36 -18.21 14.92
C PHE A 277 21.85 -17.93 14.66
N GLU A 278 22.34 -16.73 14.97
CA GLU A 278 23.77 -16.42 14.87
C GLU A 278 24.60 -17.28 15.82
N TYR A 279 24.11 -17.49 17.04
CA TYR A 279 24.74 -18.40 17.99
C TYR A 279 24.76 -19.84 17.48
N ALA A 280 23.63 -20.36 17.00
CA ALA A 280 23.50 -21.71 16.46
C ALA A 280 24.41 -21.94 15.24
N THR A 281 24.43 -21.02 14.28
CA THR A 281 25.30 -21.13 13.10
C THR A 281 26.78 -21.05 13.46
N ALA A 282 27.16 -20.33 14.52
CA ALA A 282 28.53 -20.37 15.05
C ALA A 282 28.87 -21.74 15.67
N GLN A 283 27.94 -22.34 16.43
CA GLN A 283 28.13 -23.68 17.01
C GLN A 283 28.19 -24.80 15.95
N LEU A 284 27.50 -24.61 14.82
CA LEU A 284 27.53 -25.49 13.65
C LEU A 284 28.78 -25.28 12.76
N GLN A 285 29.69 -24.39 13.16
CA GLN A 285 30.98 -24.12 12.52
C GLN A 285 30.89 -23.52 11.10
N TYR A 286 29.83 -22.74 10.81
CA TYR A 286 29.75 -21.99 9.54
C TYR A 286 30.73 -20.82 9.50
N GLU A 287 31.36 -20.60 8.34
CA GLU A 287 32.32 -19.50 8.16
C GLU A 287 31.62 -18.12 8.21
N PRO A 288 32.31 -17.04 8.62
CA PRO A 288 31.70 -15.71 8.74
C PRO A 288 30.95 -15.22 7.49
N ARG A 289 31.46 -15.56 6.30
CA ARG A 289 30.82 -15.17 5.02
C ARG A 289 29.53 -15.93 4.76
N GLU A 290 29.47 -17.20 5.15
CA GLU A 290 28.29 -18.06 5.00
C GLU A 290 27.21 -17.67 6.00
N ARG A 291 27.61 -17.41 7.26
CA ARG A 291 26.72 -16.91 8.31
C ARG A 291 25.99 -15.62 7.89
N ARG A 292 26.66 -14.72 7.18
CA ARG A 292 26.02 -13.50 6.67
C ARG A 292 24.91 -13.79 5.64
N LYS A 293 25.13 -14.75 4.73
CA LYS A 293 24.12 -15.16 3.75
C LYS A 293 22.97 -15.89 4.43
N LEU A 294 23.29 -16.81 5.33
CA LEU A 294 22.33 -17.57 6.12
C LEU A 294 21.45 -16.65 6.99
N ARG A 295 22.02 -15.62 7.64
CA ARG A 295 21.27 -14.63 8.41
C ARG A 295 20.24 -13.89 7.54
N GLN A 296 20.61 -13.54 6.32
CA GLN A 296 19.68 -12.87 5.40
C GLN A 296 18.53 -13.78 5.00
N SER A 297 18.82 -15.03 4.61
CA SER A 297 17.80 -16.03 4.30
C SER A 297 16.93 -16.36 5.52
N ALA A 298 17.50 -16.43 6.72
CA ALA A 298 16.78 -16.67 7.97
C ALA A 298 15.83 -15.53 8.30
N ARG A 299 16.27 -14.28 8.15
CA ARG A 299 15.40 -13.10 8.32
C ARG A 299 14.23 -13.15 7.34
N THR A 300 14.49 -13.41 6.06
CA THR A 300 13.43 -13.55 5.05
C THR A 300 12.47 -14.68 5.39
N TYR A 301 12.98 -15.85 5.78
CA TYR A 301 12.17 -17.01 6.15
C TYR A 301 11.31 -16.74 7.39
N VAL A 302 11.89 -16.15 8.46
CA VAL A 302 11.17 -15.76 9.68
C VAL A 302 10.04 -14.81 9.31
N LEU A 303 10.32 -13.75 8.56
CA LEU A 303 9.30 -12.77 8.14
C LEU A 303 8.17 -13.40 7.31
N ASN A 304 8.50 -14.38 6.47
CA ASN A 304 7.54 -15.05 5.59
C ASN A 304 6.65 -16.09 6.30
N THR A 305 7.10 -16.67 7.42
CA THR A 305 6.46 -17.82 8.11
C THR A 305 5.78 -17.46 9.43
N LEU A 306 5.77 -16.18 9.79
CA LEU A 306 5.01 -15.65 10.92
C LEU A 306 3.49 -15.71 10.64
N ASP A 307 2.68 -15.60 11.68
CA ASP A 307 1.24 -15.77 11.58
C ASP A 307 0.64 -14.73 10.60
N GLY A 308 -0.03 -15.23 9.55
CA GLY A 308 -0.48 -14.44 8.40
C GLY A 308 0.48 -14.40 7.19
N GLY A 309 1.50 -15.25 7.15
CA GLY A 309 2.22 -15.57 5.90
C GLY A 309 1.30 -16.14 4.81
N SER A 310 1.78 -16.19 3.56
CA SER A 310 1.04 -16.86 2.49
C SER A 310 0.75 -18.32 2.87
N LEU A 311 -0.34 -18.91 2.35
CA LEU A 311 -0.66 -20.32 2.62
C LEU A 311 0.54 -21.24 2.32
N ALA A 312 1.29 -20.94 1.26
CA ALA A 312 2.53 -21.64 0.91
C ALA A 312 3.58 -21.55 2.03
N HIS A 313 3.81 -20.38 2.62
CA HIS A 313 4.77 -20.24 3.72
C HIS A 313 4.32 -20.94 4.99
N LEU A 314 3.02 -20.93 5.30
CA LEU A 314 2.46 -21.68 6.42
C LEU A 314 2.56 -23.19 6.19
N GLN A 315 2.37 -23.65 4.96
CA GLN A 315 2.57 -25.05 4.55
C GLN A 315 4.03 -25.46 4.65
N VAL A 316 4.97 -24.62 4.20
CA VAL A 316 6.42 -24.84 4.35
C VAL A 316 6.78 -24.95 5.82
N ARG A 317 6.36 -24.00 6.67
CA ARG A 317 6.60 -24.03 8.11
C ARG A 317 6.07 -25.32 8.72
N ALA A 318 4.80 -25.64 8.50
CA ALA A 318 4.19 -26.87 9.01
C ALA A 318 4.89 -28.15 8.51
N ALA A 319 5.37 -28.16 7.27
CA ALA A 319 6.11 -29.29 6.72
C ALA A 319 7.50 -29.44 7.35
N VAL A 320 8.25 -28.34 7.53
CA VAL A 320 9.56 -28.34 8.20
C VAL A 320 9.40 -28.73 9.68
N SER A 321 8.44 -28.15 10.41
CA SER A 321 8.20 -28.50 11.82
C SER A 321 7.82 -29.99 11.98
N ARG A 322 6.97 -30.52 11.09
CA ARG A 322 6.61 -31.96 11.10
C ARG A 322 7.81 -32.84 10.79
N HIS A 323 8.65 -32.42 9.85
CA HIS A 323 9.87 -33.15 9.50
C HIS A 323 10.86 -33.19 10.67
N LEU A 324 11.00 -32.09 11.41
CA LEU A 324 11.80 -32.03 12.63
C LEU A 324 11.22 -32.89 13.76
N GLN A 325 9.89 -32.95 13.92
CA GLN A 325 9.22 -33.73 14.97
C GLN A 325 9.39 -35.25 14.83
N ALA A 326 9.61 -35.76 13.62
CA ALA A 326 9.81 -37.20 13.40
C ALA A 326 11.11 -37.72 14.04
N ASP A 327 12.11 -36.85 14.25
CA ASP A 327 13.46 -37.19 14.73
C ASP A 327 14.01 -36.20 15.78
N PHE A 328 13.13 -35.48 16.49
CA PHE A 328 13.48 -34.23 17.20
C PHE A 328 14.73 -34.37 18.09
N PRO A 329 15.90 -33.88 17.62
CA PRO A 329 17.16 -34.14 18.29
C PRO A 329 17.30 -33.17 19.46
N ILE A 330 17.85 -33.64 20.58
CA ILE A 330 18.21 -32.76 21.71
C ILE A 330 19.27 -31.73 21.28
N ARG A 331 20.04 -32.01 20.22
CA ARG A 331 21.07 -31.13 19.67
C ARG A 331 21.11 -31.22 18.14
N LEU A 332 20.98 -30.07 17.47
CA LEU A 332 21.23 -29.95 16.04
C LEU A 332 22.75 -30.00 15.76
N THR A 333 23.21 -30.99 14.99
CA THR A 333 24.60 -31.11 14.51
C THR A 333 24.68 -30.85 13.01
N THR A 334 25.87 -30.56 12.49
CA THR A 334 26.09 -30.29 11.06
C THR A 334 25.69 -31.47 10.17
N ASP A 335 26.04 -32.70 10.58
CA ASP A 335 25.67 -33.92 9.83
C ASP A 335 24.15 -34.13 9.81
N LEU A 336 23.49 -33.90 10.94
CA LEU A 336 22.04 -34.04 11.05
C LEU A 336 21.30 -32.98 10.22
N LEU A 337 21.75 -31.72 10.30
CA LEU A 337 21.20 -30.63 9.49
C LEU A 337 21.36 -30.91 7.99
N THR A 338 22.53 -31.42 7.57
CA THR A 338 22.79 -31.79 6.17
C THR A 338 21.85 -32.90 5.72
N SER A 339 21.65 -33.92 6.56
CA SER A 339 20.70 -35.01 6.30
C SER A 339 19.26 -34.52 6.17
N LEU A 340 18.81 -33.67 7.11
CA LEU A 340 17.45 -33.09 7.11
C LEU A 340 17.19 -32.22 5.87
N VAL A 341 18.15 -31.38 5.49
CA VAL A 341 18.07 -30.57 4.26
C VAL A 341 18.02 -31.47 3.03
N ALA A 342 18.89 -32.49 2.96
CA ALA A 342 18.92 -33.46 1.87
C ALA A 342 17.67 -34.34 1.78
N ALA A 343 16.93 -34.51 2.89
CA ALA A 343 15.66 -35.23 2.96
C ALA A 343 14.43 -34.30 2.94
N SER A 344 14.59 -33.01 2.62
CA SER A 344 13.49 -32.04 2.69
C SER A 344 12.28 -32.45 1.84
N PRO A 345 11.04 -32.35 2.37
CA PRO A 345 9.83 -32.66 1.64
C PRO A 345 9.66 -31.83 0.37
N ASP A 346 8.98 -32.39 -0.64
CA ASP A 346 8.78 -31.74 -1.95
C ASP A 346 8.11 -30.36 -1.82
N VAL A 347 7.11 -30.24 -0.95
CA VAL A 347 6.42 -28.96 -0.66
C VAL A 347 7.38 -27.88 -0.13
N VAL A 348 8.45 -28.27 0.57
CA VAL A 348 9.47 -27.32 1.05
C VAL A 348 10.38 -26.92 -0.10
N ARG A 349 10.81 -27.87 -0.94
CA ARG A 349 11.70 -27.61 -2.09
C ARG A 349 11.05 -26.81 -3.21
N GLU A 350 9.73 -26.93 -3.37
CA GLU A 350 8.97 -26.14 -4.34
C GLU A 350 9.01 -24.64 -4.02
N HIS A 351 9.09 -24.30 -2.73
CA HIS A 351 9.06 -22.91 -2.26
C HIS A 351 10.43 -22.36 -1.81
N LEU A 352 11.34 -23.23 -1.37
CA LEU A 352 12.72 -22.89 -1.00
C LEU A 352 13.69 -23.63 -1.93
N VAL A 353 14.07 -22.95 -3.02
CA VAL A 353 14.78 -23.57 -4.15
C VAL A 353 16.29 -23.68 -3.92
N ASP A 354 16.86 -22.78 -3.11
CA ASP A 354 18.28 -22.77 -2.80
C ASP A 354 18.60 -23.38 -1.44
N GLU A 355 19.77 -24.01 -1.35
CA GLU A 355 20.25 -24.69 -0.16
C GLU A 355 20.39 -23.74 1.04
N THR A 356 20.75 -22.48 0.82
CA THR A 356 20.91 -21.50 1.92
C THR A 356 19.56 -21.19 2.59
N SER A 357 18.51 -21.05 1.79
CA SER A 357 17.14 -20.86 2.28
C SER A 357 16.59 -22.08 3.00
N LEU A 358 16.89 -23.30 2.49
CA LEU A 358 16.54 -24.55 3.19
C LEU A 358 17.24 -24.64 4.55
N VAL A 359 18.56 -24.50 4.58
CA VAL A 359 19.36 -24.53 5.82
C VAL A 359 18.84 -23.52 6.83
N ALA A 360 18.56 -22.29 6.39
CA ALA A 360 18.02 -21.25 7.26
C ALA A 360 16.66 -21.63 7.84
N ALA A 361 15.76 -22.20 7.04
CA ALA A 361 14.44 -22.64 7.49
C ALA A 361 14.53 -23.70 8.60
N TYR A 362 15.36 -24.74 8.42
CA TYR A 362 15.51 -25.80 9.42
C TYR A 362 16.09 -25.31 10.74
N ILE A 363 17.11 -24.45 10.70
CA ILE A 363 17.68 -23.89 11.94
C ILE A 363 16.65 -23.02 12.65
N ILE A 364 15.89 -22.19 11.92
CA ILE A 364 14.84 -21.36 12.52
C ILE A 364 13.73 -22.19 13.14
N GLU A 365 13.22 -23.23 12.46
CA GLU A 365 12.17 -24.08 13.03
C GLU A 365 12.70 -24.94 14.18
N TYR A 366 13.97 -25.34 14.17
CA TYR A 366 14.60 -25.98 15.32
C TYR A 366 14.67 -25.07 16.54
N LEU A 367 14.97 -23.78 16.36
CA LEU A 367 15.01 -22.79 17.45
C LEU A 367 13.61 -22.40 17.97
N ARG A 368 12.57 -22.60 17.16
CA ARG A 368 11.17 -22.30 17.52
C ARG A 368 10.47 -23.43 18.27
N ALA A 369 10.99 -24.64 18.20
CA ALA A 369 10.42 -25.84 18.79
C ALA A 369 11.11 -26.18 20.11
#